data_AF-A0A3C0G4Q7-F1
#
_entry.id   AF-A0A3C0G4Q7-F1
#
_cell.length_a   1.000
_cell.length_b   1.000
_cell.length_c   1.000
_cell.angle_alpha   90.00
_cell.angle_beta   90.00
_cell.angle_gamma   90.00
#
_symmetry.space_group_name_H-M   'P 1'
#
loop_
_entity.id
_entity.type
_entity.pdbx_description
1 polymer ?
#
loop_
_entity_poly.entity_id
_entity_poly.type
_entity_poly.pdbx_seq_one_letter_code
_entity_poly.pdbx_strand_id
1 'polypeptide(L)'
;MSDLSLQTLDVRQMSHDLINMAESGIEEIWGQEQVLWSNKYRYAGRTDMVGIWKGKPTIIDFKTSKKKKYVKQITDYFIQCCAYAVAHNELYGTGIRNMAVLITVDSGEPQIFEKDAVPYLPLLKNRRMMFDKLQTTTTTTS
;
A
#
# COMPACT_ATOMS: atom_id res chain seq x y z
N MET A 1 17.41 8.66 -31.81
CA MET A 1 17.32 7.38 -31.06
C MET A 1 17.99 7.55 -29.71
N SER A 2 17.42 8.34 -28.80
CA SER A 2 18.06 8.70 -27.53
C SER A 2 17.13 8.72 -26.31
N ASP A 3 15.80 8.71 -26.50
CA ASP A 3 14.82 8.79 -25.40
C ASP A 3 14.33 7.41 -24.94
N LEU A 4 14.02 6.52 -25.89
CA LEU A 4 13.53 5.17 -25.58
C LEU A 4 14.56 4.32 -24.82
N SER A 5 15.85 4.45 -25.14
CA SER A 5 16.92 3.72 -24.44
C SER A 5 17.11 4.22 -23.01
N LEU A 6 16.95 5.52 -22.76
CA LEU A 6 17.05 6.10 -21.42
C LEU A 6 15.87 5.66 -20.55
N GLN A 7 14.65 5.67 -21.08
CA GLN A 7 13.47 5.14 -20.38
C GLN A 7 13.63 3.66 -19.99
N THR A 8 14.24 2.84 -20.86
CA THR A 8 14.48 1.43 -20.54
C THR A 8 15.52 1.22 -19.44
N LEU A 9 16.47 2.15 -19.26
CA LEU A 9 17.47 2.09 -18.20
C LEU A 9 16.85 2.47 -16.84
N ASP A 10 16.02 3.51 -16.81
CA ASP A 10 15.32 3.95 -15.59
C ASP A 10 14.37 2.85 -15.06
N VAL A 11 13.57 2.22 -15.95
CA VAL A 11 12.68 1.12 -15.55
C VAL A 11 13.46 -0.07 -14.95
N ARG A 12 14.62 -0.41 -15.52
CA ARG A 12 15.48 -1.47 -14.99
C ARG A 12 16.04 -1.12 -13.62
N GLN A 13 16.52 0.11 -13.45
CA GLN A 13 17.04 0.58 -12.17
C GLN A 13 15.96 0.55 -11.08
N MET A 14 14.77 1.07 -11.38
CA MET A 14 13.63 1.07 -10.47
C MET A 14 13.21 -0.34 -10.06
N SER A 15 13.26 -1.30 -11.00
CA SER A 15 13.00 -2.70 -10.69
C SER A 15 14.05 -3.29 -9.74
N HIS A 16 15.34 -3.01 -9.98
CA HIS A 16 16.42 -3.42 -9.07
C HIS A 16 16.27 -2.80 -7.68
N ASP A 17 15.92 -1.52 -7.61
CA ASP A 17 15.71 -0.82 -6.34
C ASP A 17 14.56 -1.43 -5.54
N LEU A 18 13.48 -1.82 -6.22
CA LEU A 18 12.37 -2.52 -5.57
C LEU A 18 12.79 -3.87 -5.02
N ILE A 19 13.53 -4.66 -5.81
CA ILE A 19 14.06 -5.97 -5.38
C ILE A 19 14.96 -5.79 -4.15
N ASN A 20 15.92 -4.88 -4.21
CA ASN A 20 16.84 -4.61 -3.11
C ASN A 20 16.11 -4.15 -1.84
N MET A 21 15.11 -3.26 -1.98
CA MET A 21 14.28 -2.86 -0.84
C MET A 21 13.52 -4.05 -0.26
N ALA A 22 12.89 -4.87 -1.10
CA ALA A 22 12.10 -6.01 -0.65
C ALA A 22 12.98 -7.03 0.09
N GLU A 23 14.12 -7.39 -0.48
CA GLU A 23 15.11 -8.30 0.12
C GLU A 23 15.67 -7.79 1.46
N SER A 24 15.66 -6.49 1.70
CA SER A 24 16.13 -5.91 2.97
C SER A 24 15.22 -6.19 4.17
N GLY A 25 14.01 -6.72 3.95
CA GLY A 25 13.04 -6.92 5.03
C GLY A 25 12.09 -8.10 4.89
N ILE A 26 11.82 -8.60 3.67
CA ILE A 26 10.91 -9.74 3.50
C ILE A 26 11.56 -11.04 4.00
N GLU A 27 10.81 -11.79 4.81
CA GLU A 27 11.23 -13.11 5.31
C GLU A 27 10.30 -14.22 4.79
N GLU A 28 8.99 -13.95 4.72
CA GLU A 28 8.01 -14.88 4.18
C GLU A 28 6.96 -14.13 3.36
N ILE A 29 6.53 -14.72 2.24
CA ILE A 29 5.42 -14.20 1.43
C ILE A 29 4.21 -15.11 1.64
N TRP A 30 3.12 -14.55 2.17
CA TRP A 30 1.85 -15.27 2.33
C TRP A 30 0.96 -15.11 1.10
N GLY A 31 1.08 -13.99 0.38
CA GLY A 31 0.36 -13.77 -0.86
C GLY A 31 0.80 -12.50 -1.59
N GLN A 32 0.58 -12.50 -2.91
CA GLN A 32 0.74 -11.34 -3.79
C GLN A 32 -0.52 -11.17 -4.63
N GLU A 33 -0.87 -9.93 -4.97
CA GLU A 33 -2.06 -9.59 -5.76
C GLU A 33 -3.36 -10.22 -5.20
N GLN A 34 -3.45 -10.35 -3.87
CA GLN A 34 -4.56 -11.03 -3.21
C GLN A 34 -5.78 -10.12 -3.14
N VAL A 35 -6.93 -10.65 -3.55
CA VAL A 35 -8.22 -9.96 -3.40
C VAL A 35 -8.63 -10.03 -1.93
N LEU A 36 -8.90 -8.86 -1.35
CA LEU A 36 -9.28 -8.69 0.05
C LEU A 36 -10.54 -7.84 0.14
N TRP A 37 -11.40 -8.15 1.10
CA TRP A 37 -12.60 -7.35 1.37
C TRP A 37 -12.90 -7.30 2.85
N SER A 38 -13.57 -6.23 3.25
CA SER A 38 -14.15 -6.09 4.58
C SER A 38 -15.66 -6.02 4.45
N ASN A 39 -16.38 -6.98 5.03
CA ASN A 39 -17.83 -6.91 5.14
C ASN A 39 -18.21 -5.81 6.12
N LYS A 40 -17.47 -5.70 7.23
CA LYS A 40 -17.69 -4.68 8.27
C LYS A 40 -17.66 -3.26 7.72
N TYR A 41 -16.67 -2.95 6.87
CA TYR A 41 -16.50 -1.62 6.28
C TYR A 41 -16.94 -1.53 4.83
N ARG A 42 -17.50 -2.60 4.25
CA ARG A 42 -18.11 -2.63 2.91
C ARG A 42 -17.18 -2.09 1.81
N TYR A 43 -15.96 -2.59 1.74
CA TYR A 43 -15.05 -2.34 0.63
C TYR A 43 -14.35 -3.63 0.20
N ALA A 44 -13.84 -3.64 -1.02
CA ALA A 44 -12.95 -4.67 -1.55
C ALA A 44 -11.78 -3.99 -2.27
N GLY A 45 -10.66 -4.71 -2.40
CA GLY A 45 -9.50 -4.26 -3.13
C GLY A 45 -8.50 -5.40 -3.31
N ARG A 46 -7.32 -5.06 -3.81
CA ARG A 46 -6.24 -6.01 -4.02
C ARG A 46 -4.96 -5.47 -3.39
N THR A 47 -4.31 -6.28 -2.56
CA THR A 47 -3.01 -5.93 -1.97
C THR A 47 -1.88 -6.34 -2.90
N ASP A 48 -0.82 -5.54 -2.96
CA ASP A 48 0.37 -5.89 -3.74
C ASP A 48 1.03 -7.13 -3.12
N MET A 49 1.30 -7.08 -1.80
CA MET A 49 1.90 -8.19 -1.07
C MET A 49 1.50 -8.22 0.42
N VAL A 50 1.50 -9.42 1.00
CA VAL A 50 1.32 -9.66 2.43
C VAL A 50 2.23 -10.80 2.89
N GLY A 51 2.81 -10.67 4.09
CA GLY A 51 3.74 -11.67 4.61
C GLY A 51 4.42 -11.28 5.91
N ILE A 52 5.55 -11.93 6.20
CA ILE A 52 6.44 -11.58 7.30
C ILE A 52 7.51 -10.62 6.80
N TRP A 53 7.51 -9.41 7.35
CA TRP A 53 8.51 -8.39 7.12
C TRP A 53 9.21 -8.07 8.44
N LYS A 54 10.53 -8.29 8.50
CA LYS A 54 11.37 -8.09 9.70
C LYS A 54 10.75 -8.72 10.95
N GLY A 55 10.40 -10.01 10.85
CA GLY A 55 9.80 -10.81 11.90
C GLY A 55 8.33 -10.50 12.24
N LYS A 56 7.64 -9.67 11.45
CA LYS A 56 6.27 -9.23 11.77
C LYS A 56 5.29 -9.41 10.61
N PRO A 57 4.05 -9.90 10.86
CA PRO A 57 2.97 -9.88 9.88
C PRO A 57 2.69 -8.45 9.41
N THR A 58 2.77 -8.25 8.10
CA THR A 58 2.86 -6.93 7.47
C THR A 58 2.16 -6.90 6.12
N ILE A 59 1.37 -5.85 5.86
CA ILE A 59 0.93 -5.48 4.51
C ILE A 59 2.06 -4.69 3.84
N ILE A 60 2.43 -5.09 2.62
CA ILE A 60 3.51 -4.48 1.87
C ILE A 60 2.93 -3.91 0.56
N ASP A 61 3.19 -2.64 0.33
CA ASP A 61 2.64 -1.87 -0.79
C ASP A 61 3.78 -1.22 -1.59
N PHE A 62 3.80 -1.45 -2.89
CA PHE A 62 4.83 -0.99 -3.81
C PHE A 62 4.36 0.25 -4.54
N LYS A 63 5.20 1.28 -4.57
CA LYS A 63 4.89 2.56 -5.21
C LYS A 63 6.07 3.05 -6.03
N THR A 64 5.76 3.77 -7.10
CA THR A 64 6.74 4.50 -7.90
C THR A 64 6.51 6.01 -7.74
N SER A 65 7.57 6.80 -7.85
CA SER A 65 7.42 8.25 -7.84
C SER A 65 8.47 8.99 -8.65
N LYS A 66 8.10 10.16 -9.18
CA LYS A 66 9.03 11.07 -9.84
C LYS A 66 9.88 11.90 -8.87
N LYS A 67 9.47 11.98 -7.60
CA LYS A 67 10.11 12.84 -6.59
C LYS A 67 10.05 12.19 -5.23
N LYS A 68 11.07 12.48 -4.41
CA LYS A 68 11.15 12.09 -3.00
C LYS A 68 9.85 12.44 -2.26
N LYS A 69 9.35 11.50 -1.47
CA LYS A 69 8.12 11.63 -0.69
C LYS A 69 8.40 11.89 0.77
N TYR A 70 7.52 12.71 1.35
CA TYR A 70 7.47 12.96 2.79
C TYR A 70 6.20 12.34 3.37
N VAL A 71 6.26 11.90 4.63
CA VAL A 71 5.15 11.24 5.36
C VAL A 71 3.82 11.97 5.18
N LYS A 72 3.81 13.31 5.28
CA LYS A 72 2.60 14.15 5.13
C LYS A 72 1.91 14.02 3.76
N GLN A 73 2.64 13.61 2.72
CA GLN A 73 2.14 13.47 1.35
C GLN A 73 1.64 12.05 1.05
N ILE A 74 1.97 11.08 1.90
CA ILE A 74 1.71 9.65 1.65
C ILE A 74 0.78 9.03 2.70
N THR A 75 0.09 9.87 3.48
CA THR A 75 -0.92 9.43 4.45
C THR A 75 -1.96 8.50 3.83
N ASP A 76 -2.34 8.74 2.57
CA ASP A 76 -3.31 7.91 1.87
C ASP A 76 -2.79 6.50 1.55
N TYR A 77 -1.47 6.32 1.35
CA TYR A 77 -0.87 4.99 1.19
C TYR A 77 -0.97 4.19 2.49
N PHE A 78 -0.79 4.86 3.64
CA PHE A 78 -0.97 4.23 4.94
C PHE A 78 -2.42 3.87 5.24
N ILE A 79 -3.38 4.70 4.81
CA ILE A 79 -4.82 4.37 4.92
C ILE A 79 -5.16 3.15 4.04
N GLN A 80 -4.61 3.07 2.83
CA GLN A 80 -4.77 1.91 1.94
C GLN A 80 -4.22 0.63 2.60
N CYS A 81 -2.98 0.65 3.09
CA CYS A 81 -2.39 -0.49 3.78
C CYS A 81 -3.19 -0.89 5.03
N CYS A 82 -3.68 0.09 5.80
CA CYS A 82 -4.57 -0.14 6.93
C CYS A 82 -5.86 -0.86 6.51
N ALA A 83 -6.46 -0.48 5.38
CA ALA A 83 -7.63 -1.17 4.83
C ALA A 83 -7.30 -2.63 4.49
N TYR A 84 -6.17 -2.89 3.81
CA TYR A 84 -5.78 -4.28 3.51
C TYR A 84 -5.49 -5.09 4.77
N ALA A 85 -4.86 -4.50 5.79
CA ALA A 85 -4.62 -5.20 7.06
C ALA A 85 -5.94 -5.56 7.75
N VAL A 86 -6.91 -4.65 7.76
CA VAL A 86 -8.26 -4.90 8.31
C VAL A 86 -8.96 -6.01 7.54
N ALA A 87 -9.01 -5.92 6.22
CA ALA A 87 -9.66 -6.92 5.38
C ALA A 87 -9.00 -8.30 5.49
N HIS A 88 -7.66 -8.36 5.46
CA HIS A 88 -6.92 -9.61 5.62
C HIS A 88 -7.18 -10.24 7.00
N ASN A 89 -7.22 -9.43 8.05
CA ASN A 89 -7.55 -9.91 9.39
C ASN A 89 -8.99 -10.39 9.51
N GLU A 90 -9.94 -9.75 8.81
CA GLU A 90 -11.34 -10.17 8.78
C GLU A 90 -11.52 -11.51 8.05
N LEU A 91 -10.78 -11.74 6.97
CA LEU A 91 -10.86 -12.96 6.17
C LEU A 91 -10.10 -14.14 6.78
N TYR A 92 -8.92 -13.89 7.35
CA TYR A 92 -7.97 -14.95 7.70
C TYR A 92 -7.53 -14.95 9.17
N GLY A 93 -7.96 -13.98 9.98
CA GLY A 93 -7.62 -13.94 11.40
C GLY A 93 -6.14 -13.65 11.70
N THR A 94 -5.40 -13.05 10.78
CA THR A 94 -3.93 -12.93 10.84
C THR A 94 -3.36 -11.95 11.88
N GLY A 95 -4.18 -11.08 12.48
CA GLY A 95 -3.71 -10.11 13.47
C GLY A 95 -2.66 -9.11 12.97
N ILE A 96 -2.60 -8.82 11.66
CA ILE A 96 -1.67 -7.87 11.04
C ILE A 96 -1.90 -6.48 11.61
N ARG A 97 -0.81 -5.87 12.09
CA ARG A 97 -0.78 -4.50 12.62
C ARG A 97 0.28 -3.63 11.96
N ASN A 98 1.14 -4.21 11.14
CA ASN A 98 2.29 -3.54 10.56
C ASN A 98 2.04 -3.32 9.06
N MET A 99 2.67 -2.29 8.53
CA MET A 99 2.71 -2.02 7.10
C MET A 99 4.06 -1.48 6.68
N ALA A 100 4.48 -1.81 5.47
CA ALA A 100 5.66 -1.30 4.81
C ALA A 100 5.28 -0.75 3.43
N VAL A 101 5.58 0.52 3.17
CA VAL A 101 5.42 1.14 1.84
C VAL A 101 6.80 1.31 1.22
N LEU A 102 7.05 0.62 0.12
CA LEU A 102 8.32 0.66 -0.61
C LEU A 102 8.15 1.55 -1.83
N ILE A 103 8.88 2.66 -1.88
CA ILE A 103 8.76 3.67 -2.93
C ILE A 103 10.05 3.73 -3.72
N THR A 104 10.03 3.29 -4.97
CA THR A 104 11.11 3.56 -5.92
C THR A 104 10.96 4.98 -6.45
N VAL A 105 12.05 5.74 -6.56
CA VAL A 105 12.03 7.14 -7.01
C VAL A 105 12.85 7.27 -8.28
N ASP A 106 12.23 7.75 -9.36
CA ASP A 106 12.89 8.02 -10.65
C ASP A 106 14.16 8.85 -10.41
N SER A 107 15.30 8.29 -10.83
CA SER A 107 16.62 8.90 -10.70
C SER A 107 16.96 9.36 -9.28
N GLY A 108 16.38 8.74 -8.24
CA GLY A 108 16.53 9.12 -6.85
C GLY A 108 16.64 7.93 -5.90
N GLU A 109 16.90 8.21 -4.62
CA GLU A 109 17.03 7.14 -3.63
C GLU A 109 15.67 6.49 -3.34
N PRO A 110 15.60 5.13 -3.37
CA PRO A 110 14.41 4.42 -2.96
C PRO A 110 14.12 4.63 -1.47
N GLN A 111 12.84 4.56 -1.08
CA GLN A 111 12.38 4.90 0.27
C GLN A 111 11.50 3.80 0.84
N ILE A 112 11.80 3.38 2.08
CA ILE A 112 10.96 2.44 2.84
C ILE A 112 10.29 3.19 3.99
N PHE A 113 8.97 3.06 4.11
CA PHE A 113 8.19 3.60 5.22
C PHE A 113 7.49 2.49 6.00
N GLU A 114 7.95 2.25 7.23
CA GLU A 114 7.39 1.24 8.14
C GLU A 114 6.53 1.91 9.22
N LYS A 115 5.30 1.42 9.43
CA LYS A 115 4.31 2.02 10.35
C LYS A 115 3.40 0.97 11.00
N ASP A 116 2.79 1.34 12.13
CA ASP A 116 1.63 0.64 12.69
C ASP A 116 0.36 1.10 11.93
N ALA A 117 -0.51 0.16 11.58
CA ALA A 117 -1.76 0.39 10.85
C ALA A 117 -2.88 0.98 11.74
N VAL A 118 -2.86 0.72 13.05
CA VAL A 118 -3.92 1.10 14.00
C VAL A 118 -4.17 2.61 14.04
N PRO A 119 -3.15 3.50 14.08
CA PRO A 119 -3.37 4.95 14.03
C PRO A 119 -4.16 5.45 12.80
N TYR A 120 -4.20 4.67 11.72
CA TYR A 120 -4.87 5.03 10.48
C TYR A 120 -6.32 4.51 10.39
N LEU A 121 -6.76 3.67 11.35
CA LEU A 121 -8.14 3.18 11.41
C LEU A 121 -9.20 4.29 11.49
N PRO A 122 -9.03 5.37 12.30
CA PRO A 122 -9.99 6.48 12.30
C PRO A 122 -10.07 7.17 10.94
N LEU A 123 -8.93 7.33 10.25
CA LEU A 123 -8.89 7.96 8.93
C LEU A 123 -9.57 7.08 7.88
N LEU A 124 -9.36 5.76 7.92
CA LEU A 124 -10.09 4.80 7.07
C LEU A 124 -11.61 4.90 7.27
N LYS A 125 -12.06 4.92 8.53
CA LYS A 125 -13.49 5.09 8.86
C LYS A 125 -14.04 6.40 8.30
N ASN A 126 -13.29 7.50 8.44
CA ASN A 126 -13.70 8.81 7.90
C ASN A 126 -13.80 8.80 6.37
N ARG A 127 -12.84 8.19 5.68
CA ARG A 127 -12.89 8.01 4.21
C ARG A 127 -14.11 7.22 3.78
N ARG A 128 -14.44 6.15 4.51
CA ARG A 128 -15.62 5.32 4.25
C ARG A 128 -16.92 6.09 4.42
N MET A 129 -17.08 6.79 5.55
CA MET A 129 -18.24 7.64 5.80
C MET A 129 -18.40 8.74 4.74
N MET A 130 -17.30 9.36 4.30
CA MET A 130 -17.35 10.39 3.27
C MET A 130 -17.82 9.83 1.93
N PHE A 131 -17.35 8.64 1.54
CA PHE A 131 -17.84 7.98 0.34
C PHE A 131 -19.32 7.64 0.44
N ASP A 132 -19.78 7.11 1.59
CA ASP A 132 -21.20 6.78 1.80
C ASP A 132 -22.08 8.02 1.58
N LYS A 133 -21.68 9.17 2.14
CA LYS A 133 -22.38 10.46 1.95
C LYS A 133 -22.44 10.87 0.49
N LEU A 134 -21.33 10.75 -0.24
CA LEU A 134 -21.27 11.10 -1.66
C LEU A 134 -22.24 10.26 -2.49
N GLN A 135 -22.31 8.96 -2.23
CA GLN A 135 -23.25 8.05 -2.92
C GLN A 135 -24.71 8.43 -2.65
N THR A 136 -25.06 8.74 -1.39
CA THR A 136 -26.43 9.16 -1.04
C THR A 136 -26.83 10.46 -1.73
N THR A 137 -25.92 11.43 -1.83
CA THR A 137 -26.20 12.71 -2.50
C THR A 137 -26.44 12.51 -3.99
N THR A 138 -25.62 11.68 -4.66
CA THR A 138 -25.80 11.40 -6.10
C THR A 138 -27.13 10.72 -6.44
N THR A 139 -27.65 9.85 -5.56
CA THR A 139 -28.92 9.14 -5.79
C THR A 139 -30.15 10.02 -5.53
N THR A 140 -30.02 11.13 -4.78
CA THR A 140 -31.16 12.00 -4.43
C THR A 140 -31.39 13.14 -5.43
N THR A 141 -30.42 13.42 -6.30
CA THR A 141 -30.47 14.49 -7.33
C THR A 141 -30.77 14.00 -8.75
N SER A 142 -31.21 12.75 -8.89
CA SER A 142 -31.60 12.10 -10.15
C SER A 142 -33.00 11.54 -10.04
#